data_AF-A0A357LD63-F1
#
_entry.id   AF-A0A357LD63-F1
#
_cell.length_a   1.000
_cell.length_b   1.000
_cell.length_c   1.000
_cell.angle_alpha   90.00
_cell.angle_beta   90.00
_cell.angle_gamma   90.00
#
_symmetry.space_group_name_H-M   'P 1'
#
loop_
_entity.id
_entity.type
_entity.pdbx_description
1 polymer ?
#
loop_
_entity_poly.entity_id
_entity_poly.type
_entity_poly.pdbx_seq_one_letter_code
_entity_poly.pdbx_strand_id
1 'polypeptide(L)'
;MSNGMTPSAGKGAGADVLLISLALALMALWSVFTAARTVDSLMAAHAMMFFAASVIGAFALVSHVTSQQRADAGRYEMGVVKAGVFASVFWGVAGFLV
;
A
#
# COMPACT_ATOMS: atom_id res chain seq x y z
N MET A 1 -23.93 -37.90 3.12
CA MET A 1 -23.49 -37.14 4.30
C MET A 1 -23.00 -35.78 3.81
N SER A 2 -23.83 -34.75 3.93
CA SER A 2 -23.48 -33.37 3.54
C SER A 2 -22.63 -32.74 4.65
N ASN A 3 -21.32 -32.65 4.45
CA ASN A 3 -20.47 -31.87 5.34
C ASN A 3 -20.68 -30.39 5.04
N GLY A 4 -21.40 -29.71 5.92
CA GLY A 4 -21.64 -28.28 5.89
C GLY A 4 -20.33 -27.52 6.01
N MET A 5 -19.89 -26.94 4.90
CA MET A 5 -18.81 -25.98 4.86
C MET A 5 -19.40 -24.64 5.30
N THR A 6 -19.26 -24.30 6.58
CA THR A 6 -19.63 -22.98 7.09
C THR A 6 -18.70 -21.93 6.47
N PRO A 7 -19.20 -20.93 5.73
CA PRO A 7 -18.37 -19.83 5.26
C PRO A 7 -17.92 -19.02 6.47
N SER A 8 -16.62 -18.94 6.76
CA SER A 8 -16.10 -18.02 7.77
C SER A 8 -16.40 -16.59 7.32
N ALA A 9 -17.37 -15.96 7.97
CA ALA A 9 -17.82 -14.62 7.67
C ALA A 9 -16.70 -13.58 7.89
N GLY A 10 -16.19 -12.99 6.81
CA GLY A 10 -16.23 -11.54 6.55
C GLY A 10 -15.62 -10.55 7.55
N LYS A 11 -14.77 -10.95 8.51
CA LYS A 11 -14.23 -10.00 9.52
C LYS A 11 -12.85 -9.40 9.19
N GLY A 12 -12.10 -9.99 8.25
CA GLY A 12 -10.76 -9.51 7.83
C GLY A 12 -10.80 -8.39 6.79
N ALA A 13 -11.53 -8.60 5.69
CA ALA A 13 -11.50 -7.70 4.52
C ALA A 13 -11.86 -6.24 4.83
N GLY A 14 -12.80 -5.99 5.76
CA GLY A 14 -13.16 -4.63 6.16
C GLY A 14 -12.09 -3.95 7.01
N ALA A 15 -11.44 -4.70 7.91
CA ALA A 15 -10.37 -4.17 8.75
C ALA A 15 -9.13 -3.84 7.92
N ASP A 16 -8.78 -4.70 6.96
CA ASP A 16 -7.62 -4.50 6.07
C ASP A 16 -7.77 -3.20 5.27
N VAL A 17 -8.94 -2.97 4.66
CA VAL A 17 -9.22 -1.73 3.92
C VAL A 17 -9.13 -0.49 4.81
N LEU A 18 -9.63 -0.56 6.05
CA LEU A 18 -9.53 0.54 7.02
C LEU A 18 -8.07 0.82 7.40
N LEU A 19 -7.27 -0.22 7.66
CA LEU A 19 -5.87 -0.06 8.03
C LEU A 19 -5.04 0.49 6.87
N ILE A 20 -5.24 -0.02 5.66
CA ILE A 20 -4.54 0.45 4.46
C ILE A 20 -4.93 1.90 4.15
N SER A 21 -6.22 2.24 4.19
CA SER A 21 -6.67 3.62 3.94
C SER A 21 -6.13 4.60 4.98
N LEU A 22 -6.11 4.22 6.26
CA LEU A 22 -5.50 5.02 7.32
C LEU A 22 -4.00 5.23 7.08
N ALA A 23 -3.26 4.16 6.75
CA ALA A 23 -1.83 4.26 6.48
C ALA A 23 -1.54 5.19 5.29
N LEU A 24 -2.30 5.07 4.20
CA LEU A 24 -2.17 5.95 3.03
C LEU A 24 -2.49 7.41 3.36
N ALA A 25 -3.54 7.66 4.15
CA ALA A 25 -3.92 9.00 4.55
C ALA A 25 -2.86 9.66 5.44
N LEU A 26 -2.34 8.92 6.43
CA LEU A 26 -1.27 9.39 7.31
C LEU A 26 0.01 9.67 6.51
N MET A 27 0.38 8.77 5.60
CA MET A 27 1.56 8.95 4.75
C MET A 27 1.42 10.17 3.82
N ALA A 28 0.27 10.34 3.19
CA ALA A 28 0.01 11.50 2.32
C ALA A 28 0.10 12.81 3.10
N LEU A 29 -0.53 12.90 4.27
CA LEU A 29 -0.49 14.09 5.12
C LEU A 29 0.93 14.39 5.61
N TRP A 30 1.64 13.37 6.09
CA TRP A 30 3.03 13.51 6.54
C TRP A 30 3.93 13.99 5.41
N SER A 31 3.76 13.44 4.21
CA SER A 31 4.54 13.78 3.02
C SER A 31 4.36 15.25 2.66
N VAL A 32 3.13 15.75 2.56
CA VAL A 32 2.86 17.16 2.25
C VAL A 32 3.38 18.08 3.35
N PHE A 33 3.17 17.72 4.62
CA PHE A 33 3.70 18.47 5.75
C PHE A 33 5.23 18.58 5.68
N THR A 34 5.91 17.49 5.35
CA THR A 34 7.38 17.46 5.22
C THR A 34 7.84 18.32 4.04
N ALA A 35 7.20 18.18 2.87
CA ALA A 35 7.52 18.97 1.69
C ALA A 35 7.34 20.48 1.94
N ALA A 36 6.34 20.88 2.72
CA ALA A 36 6.07 22.28 3.06
C ALA A 36 7.04 22.88 4.10
N ARG A 37 7.74 22.03 4.87
CA ARG A 37 8.56 22.47 6.02
C ARG A 37 10.06 22.24 5.83
N THR A 38 10.46 21.41 4.88
CA THR A 38 11.87 21.16 4.60
C THR A 38 12.54 22.36 3.94
N VAL A 39 13.81 22.60 4.32
CA VAL A 39 14.69 23.60 3.68
C VAL A 39 15.54 23.00 2.56
N ASP A 40 15.69 21.68 2.56
CA ASP A 40 16.43 20.93 1.55
C ASP A 40 15.49 20.53 0.40
N SER A 41 15.86 20.93 -0.82
CA SER A 41 15.12 20.64 -2.04
C SER A 41 15.11 19.14 -2.39
N LEU A 42 16.15 18.39 -2.03
CA LEU A 42 16.20 16.95 -2.26
C LEU A 42 15.21 16.20 -1.37
N MET A 43 15.09 16.63 -0.11
CA MET A 43 14.08 16.11 0.81
C MET A 43 12.66 16.46 0.35
N ALA A 44 12.46 17.66 -0.21
CA ALA A 44 11.17 18.04 -0.79
C ALA A 44 10.79 17.11 -1.95
N ALA A 45 11.75 16.74 -2.81
CA ALA A 45 11.50 15.80 -3.90
C ALA A 45 11.09 14.41 -3.38
N HIS A 46 11.77 13.87 -2.36
CA HIS A 46 11.40 12.60 -1.74
C HIS A 46 10.01 12.66 -1.09
N ALA A 47 9.71 13.75 -0.37
CA ALA A 47 8.40 13.95 0.23
C ALA A 47 7.29 13.98 -0.84
N MET A 48 7.49 14.68 -1.96
CA MET A 48 6.55 14.67 -3.08
C MET A 48 6.43 13.30 -3.76
N MET A 49 7.52 12.52 -3.83
CA MET A 49 7.49 11.13 -4.32
C MET A 49 6.60 10.24 -3.44
N PHE A 50 6.73 10.32 -2.11
CA PHE A 50 5.87 9.57 -1.18
C PHE A 50 4.41 10.02 -1.23
N PHE A 51 4.15 11.31 -1.41
CA PHE A 51 2.81 11.82 -1.63
C PHE A 51 2.17 11.23 -2.89
N ALA A 52 2.89 11.25 -4.02
CA ALA A 52 2.42 10.67 -5.27
C ALA A 52 2.15 9.16 -5.14
N ALA A 53 3.05 8.42 -4.49
CA ALA A 53 2.86 6.99 -4.23
C ALA A 53 1.62 6.72 -3.37
N SER A 54 1.36 7.55 -2.35
CA SER A 54 0.19 7.43 -1.48
C SER A 54 -1.12 7.70 -2.24
N VAL A 55 -1.13 8.69 -3.12
CA VAL A 55 -2.29 8.99 -3.98
C VAL A 55 -2.56 7.84 -4.94
N ILE A 56 -1.54 7.32 -5.62
CA ILE A 56 -1.68 6.16 -6.53
C ILE A 56 -2.20 4.94 -5.76
N GLY A 57 -1.65 4.69 -4.56
CA GLY A 57 -2.12 3.61 -3.68
C GLY A 57 -3.58 3.77 -3.27
N ALA A 58 -4.03 4.99 -2.99
CA ALA A 58 -5.43 5.27 -2.66
C ALA A 58 -6.36 4.99 -3.85
N PHE A 59 -5.99 5.40 -5.06
CA PHE A 59 -6.75 5.07 -6.27
C PHE A 59 -6.80 3.56 -6.52
N ALA A 60 -5.69 2.86 -6.35
CA ALA A 60 -5.64 1.40 -6.48
C ALA A 60 -6.54 0.71 -5.45
N LEU A 61 -6.52 1.15 -4.19
CA LEU A 61 -7.39 0.62 -3.14
C LEU A 61 -8.87 0.84 -3.48
N VAL A 62 -9.24 2.05 -3.91
CA VAL A 62 -10.62 2.36 -4.32
C VAL A 62 -11.04 1.47 -5.49
N SER A 63 -10.20 1.30 -6.53
CA SER A 63 -10.50 0.42 -7.66
C SER A 63 -10.69 -1.04 -7.24
N HIS A 64 -9.89 -1.51 -6.27
CA HIS A 64 -10.02 -2.88 -5.77
C HIS A 64 -11.35 -3.06 -5.03
N VAL A 65 -11.68 -2.16 -4.12
CA VAL A 65 -12.93 -2.20 -3.35
C VAL A 65 -14.16 -2.10 -4.27
N THR A 66 -14.14 -1.27 -5.31
CA THR A 66 -15.27 -1.13 -6.24
C THR A 66 -15.39 -2.30 -7.21
N SER A 67 -14.29 -2.99 -7.55
CA SER A 67 -14.32 -4.16 -8.44
C SER A 67 -15.04 -5.39 -7.86
N GLN A 68 -15.25 -5.44 -6.54
CA GLN A 68 -15.82 -6.59 -5.82
C GLN A 68 -15.07 -7.93 -6.04
N GLN A 69 -13.86 -7.89 -6.60
CA GLN A 69 -13.04 -9.07 -6.82
C GLN A 69 -12.51 -9.55 -5.47
N ARG A 70 -12.95 -10.74 -5.03
CA ARG A 70 -12.40 -11.35 -3.81
C ARG A 70 -10.97 -11.81 -4.05
N ALA A 71 -10.08 -11.43 -3.14
CA ALA A 71 -8.77 -12.04 -3.06
C ALA A 71 -8.92 -13.55 -2.77
N ASP A 72 -8.23 -14.37 -3.55
CA ASP A 72 -8.22 -15.82 -3.36
C ASP A 72 -7.23 -16.15 -2.23
N ALA A 73 -7.76 -16.39 -1.03
CA ALA A 73 -6.95 -16.71 0.14
C ALA A 73 -6.13 -18.01 0.00
N GLY A 74 -6.45 -18.87 -0.98
CA GLY A 74 -5.72 -20.10 -1.25
C GLY A 74 -4.52 -19.92 -2.19
N ARG A 75 -4.37 -18.74 -2.81
CA ARG A 75 -3.34 -18.50 -3.83
C ARG A 75 -2.28 -17.53 -3.32
N TYR A 76 -1.02 -17.88 -3.54
CA TYR A 76 0.10 -16.99 -3.23
C TYR A 76 0.19 -15.85 -4.25
N GLU A 77 0.20 -14.61 -3.77
CA GLU A 77 0.26 -13.41 -4.59
C GLU A 77 1.69 -13.11 -5.08
N MET A 78 2.15 -13.92 -6.04
CA MET A 78 3.50 -13.82 -6.63
C MET A 78 3.80 -12.43 -7.21
N GLY A 79 2.78 -11.73 -7.71
CA GLY A 79 2.94 -10.38 -8.25
C GLY A 79 3.43 -9.38 -7.20
N VAL A 80 2.80 -9.39 -6.02
CA VAL A 80 3.16 -8.50 -4.90
C VAL A 80 4.57 -8.81 -4.40
N VAL A 81 4.89 -10.09 -4.24
CA VAL A 81 6.20 -10.53 -3.74
C VAL A 81 7.30 -10.16 -4.72
N LYS A 82 7.10 -10.38 -6.02
CA LYS A 82 8.06 -9.98 -7.05
C LYS A 82 8.28 -8.47 -7.05
N ALA A 83 7.20 -7.66 -6.98
CA ALA A 83 7.32 -6.21 -6.89
C ALA A 83 8.05 -5.76 -5.61
N GLY A 84 7.76 -6.39 -4.48
CA GLY A 84 8.42 -6.14 -3.20
C GLY A 84 9.92 -6.42 -3.24
N VAL A 85 10.34 -7.55 -3.82
CA VAL A 85 11.76 -7.90 -3.97
C VAL A 85 12.49 -6.85 -4.81
N PHE A 86 11.92 -6.42 -5.94
CA PHE A 86 12.51 -5.34 -6.74
C PHE A 86 12.62 -4.04 -5.97
N ALA A 87 11.56 -3.65 -5.26
CA ALA A 87 11.56 -2.44 -4.44
C ALA A 87 12.61 -2.50 -3.32
N SER A 88 12.75 -3.65 -2.64
CA SER A 88 13.74 -3.84 -1.57
C SER A 88 15.17 -3.73 -2.08
N VAL A 89 15.50 -4.34 -3.22
CA VAL A 89 16.85 -4.25 -3.79
C VAL A 89 17.12 -2.83 -4.28
N PHE A 90 16.16 -2.21 -4.99
CA PHE A 90 16.31 -0.86 -5.51
C PHE A 90 16.54 0.17 -4.40
N TRP A 91 15.69 0.18 -3.37
CA TRP A 91 15.85 1.09 -2.23
C TRP A 91 16.96 0.70 -1.28
N GLY A 92 17.33 -0.58 -1.18
CA GLY A 92 18.53 -0.99 -0.48
C GLY A 92 19.79 -0.42 -1.12
N VAL A 93 19.90 -0.49 -2.46
CA VAL A 93 21.03 0.08 -3.20
C VAL A 93 21.02 1.60 -3.14
N ALA A 94 19.88 2.24 -3.40
CA ALA A 94 19.77 3.70 -3.36
C ALA A 94 20.11 4.27 -1.97
N GLY A 95 19.68 3.60 -0.89
CA GLY A 95 19.96 4.02 0.48
C GLY A 95 21.42 3.84 0.93
N PHE A 96 22.20 2.95 0.31
CA PHE A 96 23.64 2.83 0.59
C PHE A 96 24.52 3.74 -0.28
N LEU A 97 23.98 4.27 -1.36
CA LEU A 97 24.69 5.15 -2.30
C LEU A 97 24.64 6.63 -1.91
N VAL A 98 23.71 7.00 -1.02
CA VAL A 98 23.50 8.37 -0.51
C VAL A 98 23.99 8.45 0.93
#